data_AF-A0A9P1NG68-F1
#
_entry.id   AF-A0A9P1NG68-F1
#
_cell.length_a   1.000
_cell.length_b   1.000
_cell.length_c   1.000
_cell.angle_alpha   90.00
_cell.angle_beta   90.00
_cell.angle_gamma   90.00
#
_symmetry.space_group_name_H-M   'P 1'
#
loop_
_entity.id
_entity.type
_entity.pdbx_description
1 polymer ?
#
loop_
_entity_poly.entity_id
_entity_poly.type
_entity_poly.pdbx_seq_one_letter_code
_entity_poly.pdbx_strand_id
1 'polypeptide(L)'
;MLVAQERANALEQRKIAQKLRSELDCNRIFDELGNVKGLGFKGLGKKDLLARMQVTVNGKQIGTTRRLCNRDLIDAFKELAYWRMAKLNISPDYDIKRQLKVSFRLFEQAYQHRLQNELD
;
A
#
# COMPACT_ATOMS: atom_id res chain seq x y z
N MET A 1 -6.85 -13.80 -42.30
CA MET A 1 -5.70 -12.99 -41.83
C MET A 1 -6.12 -11.75 -41.02
N LEU A 2 -7.18 -11.01 -41.41
CA LEU A 2 -7.67 -9.82 -40.68
C LEU A 2 -7.95 -10.04 -39.17
N VAL A 3 -8.61 -11.14 -38.80
CA VAL A 3 -8.97 -11.42 -37.39
C VAL A 3 -7.75 -11.60 -36.47
N ALA A 4 -6.64 -12.13 -37.00
CA ALA A 4 -5.41 -12.30 -36.22
C ALA A 4 -4.72 -10.94 -35.98
N GLN A 5 -4.75 -10.05 -36.98
CA GLN A 5 -4.22 -8.70 -36.89
C GLN A 5 -5.01 -7.84 -35.90
N GLU A 6 -6.34 -7.91 -35.93
CA GLU A 6 -7.22 -7.20 -34.99
C GLU A 6 -7.01 -7.65 -33.54
N ARG A 7 -6.84 -8.96 -33.32
CA ARG A 7 -6.53 -9.53 -32.00
C ARG A 7 -5.15 -9.10 -31.49
N ALA A 8 -4.15 -9.02 -32.36
CA ALA A 8 -2.81 -8.55 -32.01
C ALA A 8 -2.85 -7.07 -31.58
N ASN A 9 -3.53 -6.21 -32.35
CA ASN A 9 -3.70 -4.79 -32.03
C ASN A 9 -4.46 -4.58 -30.71
N ALA A 10 -5.53 -5.35 -30.47
CA ALA A 10 -6.28 -5.27 -29.22
C ALA A 10 -5.43 -5.71 -28.00
N LEU A 11 -4.58 -6.72 -28.16
CA LEU A 11 -3.65 -7.16 -27.12
C LEU A 11 -2.60 -6.08 -26.81
N GLU A 12 -2.06 -5.43 -27.85
CA GLU A 12 -1.10 -4.35 -27.69
C GLU A 12 -1.71 -3.14 -26.97
N GLN A 13 -2.92 -2.72 -27.35
CA GLN A 13 -3.64 -1.65 -26.64
C GLN A 13 -3.92 -1.99 -25.18
N ARG A 14 -4.24 -3.25 -24.86
CA ARG A 14 -4.41 -3.70 -23.47
C ARG A 14 -3.10 -3.59 -22.68
N LYS A 15 -1.97 -3.99 -23.27
CA LYS A 15 -0.65 -3.86 -22.64
C LYS A 15 -0.30 -2.40 -22.37
N ILE A 16 -0.57 -1.50 -23.33
CA ILE A 16 -0.34 -0.05 -23.18
C ILE A 16 -1.22 0.51 -22.06
N ALA A 17 -2.53 0.19 -22.07
CA ALA A 17 -3.44 0.65 -21.02
C ALA A 17 -3.06 0.12 -19.64
N GLN A 18 -2.60 -1.14 -19.55
CA GLN A 18 -2.10 -1.72 -18.31
C GLN A 18 -0.84 -1.01 -17.82
N LYS A 19 0.09 -0.69 -18.73
CA LYS A 19 1.31 0.04 -18.40
C LYS A 19 0.99 1.46 -17.90
N LEU A 20 0.16 2.20 -18.63
CA LEU A 20 -0.31 3.53 -18.23
C LEU A 20 -1.02 3.51 -16.88
N ARG A 21 -1.87 2.49 -16.62
CA ARG A 21 -2.47 2.30 -15.30
C ARG A 21 -1.43 2.02 -14.24
N SER A 22 -0.45 1.17 -14.49
CA SER A 22 0.60 0.85 -13.52
C SER A 22 1.47 2.07 -13.15
N GLU A 23 1.54 3.06 -14.04
CA GLU A 23 2.23 4.33 -13.82
C GLU A 23 1.42 5.31 -12.94
N LEU A 24 0.11 5.08 -12.76
CA LEU A 24 -0.71 5.91 -11.88
C LEU A 24 -0.25 5.82 -10.42
N ASP A 25 -0.18 6.97 -9.76
CA ASP A 25 0.28 7.08 -8.38
C ASP A 25 -0.53 6.22 -7.40
N CYS A 26 -1.85 6.12 -7.59
CA CYS A 26 -2.70 5.21 -6.81
C CYS A 26 -2.22 3.75 -6.88
N ASN A 27 -1.85 3.25 -8.06
CA ASN A 27 -1.39 1.87 -8.25
C ASN A 27 0.03 1.67 -7.71
N ARG A 28 0.80 2.74 -7.54
CA ARG A 28 2.13 2.72 -6.90
C ARG A 28 2.02 2.68 -5.37
N ILE A 29 0.93 3.22 -4.82
CA ILE A 29 0.66 3.25 -3.37
C ILE A 29 -0.14 2.03 -2.89
N PHE A 30 -1.22 1.68 -3.58
CA PHE A 30 -2.16 0.65 -3.15
C PHE A 30 -2.03 -0.65 -3.94
N ASP A 31 -2.37 -1.76 -3.30
CA ASP A 31 -2.59 -3.04 -3.96
C ASP A 31 -4.03 -3.21 -4.46
N GLU A 32 -4.31 -4.33 -5.11
CA GLU A 32 -5.61 -4.62 -5.71
C GLU A 32 -6.73 -4.75 -4.67
N LEU A 33 -6.37 -5.04 -3.41
CA LEU A 33 -7.30 -5.11 -2.28
C LEU A 33 -7.50 -3.75 -1.61
N GLY A 34 -6.75 -2.73 -2.04
CA GLY A 34 -6.78 -1.40 -1.47
C GLY A 34 -5.93 -1.24 -0.21
N ASN A 35 -5.02 -2.17 0.12
CA ASN A 35 -4.04 -1.96 1.18
C ASN A 35 -2.88 -1.09 0.68
N VAL A 36 -2.24 -0.37 1.61
CA VAL A 36 -0.99 0.32 1.28
C VAL A 36 0.11 -0.72 1.09
N LYS A 37 0.70 -0.76 -0.10
CA LYS A 37 1.77 -1.71 -0.46
C LYS A 37 2.94 -1.60 0.52
N GLY A 38 3.42 -2.75 0.99
CA GLY A 38 4.57 -2.85 1.87
C GLY A 38 4.33 -2.42 3.32
N LEU A 39 3.07 -2.15 3.69
CA LEU A 39 2.66 -1.98 5.09
C LEU A 39 2.41 -3.35 5.73
N GLY A 40 2.87 -3.53 6.97
CA GLY A 40 2.61 -4.73 7.75
C GLY A 40 2.87 -4.51 9.24
N PHE A 41 2.75 -5.57 10.02
CA PHE A 41 2.97 -5.55 11.47
C PHE A 41 4.19 -6.40 11.86
N LYS A 42 4.87 -6.00 12.93
CA LYS A 42 5.94 -6.76 13.56
C LYS A 42 5.74 -6.75 15.08
N GLY A 43 5.65 -7.94 15.70
CA GLY A 43 5.61 -8.08 17.15
C GLY A 43 6.93 -7.69 17.81
N LEU A 44 6.84 -7.02 18.96
CA LEU A 44 7.95 -6.70 19.86
C LEU A 44 7.86 -7.44 21.21
N GLY A 45 6.79 -8.20 21.46
CA GLY A 45 6.52 -8.89 22.72
C GLY A 45 5.00 -9.05 22.95
N LYS A 46 4.60 -9.57 24.12
CA LYS A 46 3.23 -10.06 24.39
C LYS A 46 2.05 -9.12 24.07
N LYS A 47 2.25 -7.81 23.87
CA LYS A 47 1.18 -6.85 23.49
C LYS A 47 1.65 -5.67 22.63
N ASP A 48 2.93 -5.62 22.25
CA ASP A 48 3.50 -4.48 21.54
C ASP A 48 3.66 -4.79 20.06
N LEU A 49 2.94 -4.04 19.22
CA LEU A 49 3.03 -4.13 17.76
C LEU A 49 3.74 -2.90 17.19
N LEU A 50 4.63 -3.13 16.24
CA LEU A 50 5.13 -2.12 15.31
C LEU A 50 4.38 -2.21 14.01
N ALA A 51 3.88 -1.09 13.50
CA ALA A 51 3.59 -0.97 12.09
C ALA A 51 4.93 -0.76 11.34
N ARG A 52 5.18 -1.55 10.31
CA ARG A 52 6.37 -1.48 9.46
C ARG A 52 5.95 -1.15 8.03
N MET A 53 6.65 -0.21 7.41
CA MET A 53 6.52 0.10 6.00
C MET A 53 7.82 -0.25 5.28
N GLN A 54 7.72 -0.85 4.10
CA GLN A 54 8.82 -1.12 3.20
C GLN A 54 8.50 -0.66 1.77
N VAL A 55 9.49 -0.09 1.11
CA VAL A 55 9.40 0.37 -0.28
C VAL A 55 10.73 0.16 -0.99
N THR A 56 10.68 -0.20 -2.27
CA THR A 56 11.86 -0.32 -3.13
C THR A 56 12.02 0.97 -3.93
N VAL A 57 13.15 1.64 -3.77
CA VAL A 57 13.50 2.87 -4.50
C VAL A 57 14.86 2.64 -5.16
N ASN A 58 14.94 2.83 -6.48
CA ASN A 58 16.17 2.64 -7.26
C ASN A 58 16.84 1.27 -7.00
N GLY A 59 16.03 0.20 -6.94
CA GLY A 59 16.51 -1.17 -6.70
C GLY A 59 16.88 -1.51 -5.25
N LYS A 60 16.83 -0.53 -4.32
CA LYS A 60 17.13 -0.75 -2.91
C LYS A 60 15.86 -0.77 -2.07
N GLN A 61 15.69 -1.80 -1.24
CA GLN A 61 14.62 -1.85 -0.27
C GLN A 61 14.98 -1.01 0.96
N ILE A 62 14.12 -0.05 1.29
CA ILE A 62 14.22 0.77 2.49
C ILE A 62 12.94 0.60 3.31
N GLY A 63 13.03 0.82 4.62
CA GLY A 63 11.87 0.69 5.49
C GLY A 63 11.93 1.63 6.68
N THR A 64 10.77 1.82 7.29
CA THR A 64 10.58 2.57 8.53
C THR A 64 9.55 1.86 9.40
N THR A 65 9.54 2.15 10.69
CA THR A 65 8.57 1.59 11.63
C THR A 65 7.92 2.67 12.49
N ARG A 66 6.73 2.38 13.00
CA ARG A 66 6.03 3.16 14.02
C ARG A 66 5.50 2.24 15.11
N ARG A 67 5.72 2.63 16.36
CA ARG A 67 5.22 1.88 17.50
C ARG A 67 3.75 2.21 17.70
N LEU A 68 2.94 1.17 17.87
CA LEU A 68 1.49 1.27 18.05
C LEU A 68 1.16 1.22 19.55
N CYS A 69 1.82 2.06 20.34
CA CYS A 69 1.51 2.26 21.75
C CYS A 69 1.09 3.72 21.96
N ASN A 70 -0.07 3.94 22.59
CA ASN A 70 -0.62 5.24 23.00
C ASN A 70 -0.83 6.32 21.92
N ARG A 71 -0.38 6.12 20.67
CA ARG A 71 -0.71 6.96 19.51
C ARG A 71 -2.00 6.49 18.85
N ASP A 72 -2.76 7.43 18.33
CA ASP A 72 -3.89 7.16 17.45
C ASP A 72 -3.42 6.30 16.26
N LEU A 73 -4.01 5.11 16.13
CA LEU A 73 -3.68 4.12 15.09
C LEU A 73 -3.70 4.74 13.69
N ILE A 74 -4.59 5.71 13.49
CA ILE A 74 -4.72 6.48 12.25
C ILE A 74 -3.51 7.36 11.95
N ASP A 75 -2.86 7.93 12.96
CA ASP A 75 -1.68 8.76 12.78
C ASP A 75 -0.47 7.92 12.40
N ALA A 76 -0.26 6.79 13.08
CA ALA A 76 0.78 5.84 12.71
C ALA A 76 0.59 5.34 11.26
N PHE A 77 -0.65 5.03 10.88
CA PHE A 77 -0.99 4.64 9.51
C PHE A 77 -0.68 5.76 8.51
N LYS A 78 -1.17 6.98 8.74
CA LYS A 78 -0.97 8.13 7.85
C LYS A 78 0.51 8.47 7.71
N GLU A 79 1.26 8.53 8.81
CA GLU A 79 2.70 8.79 8.79
C GLU A 79 3.44 7.80 7.88
N LEU A 80 3.11 6.50 7.96
CA LEU A 80 3.72 5.47 7.12
C LEU A 80 3.30 5.58 5.65
N ALA A 81 2.03 5.88 5.38
CA ALA A 81 1.54 6.08 4.02
C ALA A 81 2.16 7.32 3.36
N TYR A 82 2.24 8.44 4.08
CA TYR A 82 2.91 9.67 3.61
C TYR A 82 4.41 9.47 3.44
N TRP A 83 5.05 8.72 4.33
CA TRP A 83 6.45 8.35 4.15
C TRP A 83 6.66 7.57 2.86
N ARG A 84 5.79 6.59 2.55
CA ARG A 84 5.86 5.83 1.29
C ARG A 84 5.69 6.75 0.07
N MET A 85 4.69 7.62 0.09
CA MET A 85 4.44 8.60 -0.97
C MET A 85 5.66 9.50 -1.20
N ALA A 86 6.25 10.04 -0.14
CA ALA A 86 7.45 10.87 -0.23
C ALA A 86 8.64 10.10 -0.84
N LYS A 87 8.81 8.81 -0.52
CA LYS A 87 9.86 7.97 -1.13
C LYS A 87 9.63 7.67 -2.61
N LEU A 88 8.38 7.71 -3.08
CA LEU A 88 8.02 7.50 -4.49
C LEU A 88 7.82 8.80 -5.27
N ASN A 89 8.06 9.95 -4.63
CA ASN A 89 7.81 11.29 -5.16
C ASN A 89 6.35 11.49 -5.60
N ILE A 90 5.41 11.01 -4.78
CA ILE A 90 3.97 11.09 -5.02
C ILE A 90 3.36 12.15 -4.12
N SER A 91 2.56 13.04 -4.69
CA SER A 91 1.78 14.01 -3.93
C SER A 91 0.38 13.46 -3.66
N PRO A 92 -0.17 13.61 -2.44
CA PRO A 92 -1.49 13.09 -2.11
C PRO A 92 -2.60 13.94 -2.77
N ASP A 93 -3.19 13.40 -3.82
CA ASP A 93 -4.39 13.96 -4.45
C ASP A 93 -5.68 13.55 -3.71
N TYR A 94 -6.83 13.94 -4.27
CA TYR A 94 -8.14 13.63 -3.71
C TYR A 94 -8.42 12.12 -3.68
N ASP A 95 -8.07 11.39 -4.74
CA ASP A 95 -8.36 9.96 -4.86
C ASP A 95 -7.50 9.14 -3.91
N ILE A 96 -6.22 9.47 -3.78
CA ILE A 96 -5.31 8.86 -2.80
C ILE A 96 -5.84 9.12 -1.39
N LYS A 97 -6.25 10.36 -1.06
CA LYS A 97 -6.81 10.68 0.26
C LYS A 97 -8.09 9.91 0.55
N ARG A 98 -8.96 9.74 -0.45
CA ARG A 98 -10.18 8.94 -0.33
C ARG A 98 -9.84 7.46 -0.11
N GLN A 99 -8.91 6.91 -0.88
CA GLN A 99 -8.50 5.52 -0.78
C GLN A 99 -7.81 5.24 0.56
N LEU A 100 -6.99 6.17 1.08
CA LEU A 100 -6.37 6.05 2.41
C LEU A 100 -7.39 5.82 3.53
N LYS A 101 -8.59 6.40 3.45
CA LYS A 101 -9.66 6.15 4.43
C LYS A 101 -10.14 4.71 4.39
N VAL A 102 -10.25 4.13 3.19
CA VAL A 102 -10.63 2.72 3.00
C VAL A 102 -9.50 1.81 3.48
N SER A 103 -8.26 2.08 3.05
CA SER A 103 -7.07 1.34 3.46
C SER A 103 -6.86 1.36 4.97
N PHE A 104 -7.18 2.47 5.64
CA PHE A 104 -7.09 2.55 7.09
C PHE A 104 -8.00 1.54 7.79
N ARG A 105 -9.23 1.32 7.28
CA ARG A 105 -10.14 0.32 7.86
C ARG A 105 -9.59 -1.09 7.72
N LEU A 106 -8.99 -1.43 6.57
CA LEU A 106 -8.34 -2.72 6.36
C LEU A 106 -7.14 -2.91 7.30
N PHE A 107 -6.34 -1.85 7.46
CA PHE A 107 -5.22 -1.83 8.39
C PHE A 107 -5.68 -2.02 9.85
N GLU A 108 -6.75 -1.35 10.26
CA GLU A 108 -7.34 -1.49 11.59
C GLU A 108 -7.85 -2.91 11.84
N GLN A 109 -8.57 -3.50 10.89
CA GLN A 109 -9.01 -4.91 10.99
C GLN A 109 -7.83 -5.87 11.14
N ALA A 110 -6.78 -5.69 10.33
CA ALA A 110 -5.57 -6.50 10.41
C ALA A 110 -4.84 -6.32 11.76
N TYR A 111 -4.82 -5.10 12.29
CA TYR A 111 -4.27 -4.81 13.62
C TYR A 111 -5.05 -5.54 14.73
N GLN A 112 -6.38 -5.44 14.74
CA GLN A 112 -7.23 -6.10 15.73
C GLN A 112 -7.10 -7.62 15.68
N HIS A 113 -7.12 -8.19 14.47
CA HIS A 113 -6.89 -9.62 14.29
C HIS A 113 -5.52 -10.06 14.81
N ARG A 114 -4.48 -9.24 14.61
CA ARG A 114 -3.13 -9.55 15.10
C ARG A 114 -3.05 -9.48 16.62
N LEU A 115 -3.71 -8.51 17.25
CA LEU A 115 -3.79 -8.42 18.71
C LEU A 115 -4.48 -9.67 19.29
N GLN A 116 -5.58 -10.12 18.70
CA GLN A 116 -6.29 -11.32 19.17
C GLN A 116 -5.41 -12.57 19.12
N ASN A 117 -4.72 -12.80 18.00
CA ASN A 117 -3.87 -14.00 17.82
C ASN A 117 -2.53 -13.98 18.58
N GLU A 118 -2.07 -12.83 19.10
CA GLU A 118 -0.88 -12.77 19.98
C GLU A 118 -1.26 -12.81 21.48
N LEU A 119 -2.56 -12.85 21.80
CA LEU A 119 -3.11 -12.99 23.15
C LEU A 119 -3.57 -14.42 23.50
N ASP A 120 -3.73 -15.28 22.49
CA ASP A 120 -3.92 -16.74 22.62
C ASP A 120 -2.58 -17.48 22.72
#